data_AF-G7JDF5-F1
#
_entry.id   AF-G7JDF5-F1
#
_cell.length_a   1.000
_cell.length_b   1.000
_cell.length_c   1.000
_cell.angle_alpha   90.00
_cell.angle_beta   90.00
_cell.angle_gamma   90.00
#
_symmetry.space_group_name_H-M   'P 1'
#
loop_
_entity.id
_entity.type
_entity.pdbx_description
1 polymer ?
#
loop_
_entity_poly.entity_id
_entity_poly.type
_entity_poly.pdbx_seq_one_letter_code
_entity_poly.pdbx_strand_id
1 'polypeptide(L)'
;MVGKFKFHPGNKVEVSIDHGIGIYCSWFTATIVKWVSSDKLLVEYDDVDVKPTTVGLHQLRPVPTPESDDWEVKIGDKVEAFRKQRWWEGRVIEDLGNGSFRVCFTDSEEIVFPKDLLRVHRQWINHNWVPPITPQQIKNHKEDRISDLPDCILLHTLGFLEARDAVRTCILSKRWKDLCKRVTTLTYTPSPLTSSYERSKKFMSWVLSSRDHSYSLLNLTIDAWIQEDEELCKLININPLLSLKINGYGRCPKSELLPLIFGSHSLTFLELCYYSWYDGYAKCPKSLHLPALRTLHLNFFRFVATHNHCADPFPNCHVLNILVLDSCSLIEDAQVLCISNQTLSNLTITYVSAVQFSLSTPNLSSFTIHGGSFFRQLLASTCNLSFLQQVNMYGISNNVEASIFLRWLQVLANVKILRFDYSVIETIQKEFRLNPISKKAQPPRFARLELFIVHKPFYPDREQEIMEVVKHLLQNTTSVPRVQVGSFCF
;
A
#
# COMPACT_ATOMS: atom_id res chain seq x y z
N MET A 1 -31.71 -24.37 16.41
CA MET A 1 -32.84 -23.48 16.03
C MET A 1 -32.45 -22.75 14.77
N VAL A 2 -33.02 -23.12 13.61
CA VAL A 2 -32.84 -22.34 12.38
C VAL A 2 -33.57 -21.01 12.60
N GLY A 3 -32.87 -19.88 12.48
CA GLY A 3 -33.47 -18.56 12.68
C GLY A 3 -34.63 -18.36 11.70
N LYS A 4 -35.77 -17.85 12.20
CA LYS A 4 -36.91 -17.51 11.34
C LYS A 4 -36.47 -16.47 10.31
N PHE A 5 -36.71 -16.71 9.03
CA PHE A 5 -36.45 -15.72 7.97
C PHE A 5 -37.22 -14.43 8.29
N LYS A 6 -36.51 -13.31 8.35
CA LYS A 6 -37.09 -11.98 8.61
C LYS A 6 -37.00 -11.15 7.34
N PHE A 7 -38.13 -10.61 6.91
CA PHE A 7 -38.21 -9.74 5.75
C PHE A 7 -37.66 -8.35 6.09
N HIS A 8 -36.57 -7.95 5.45
CA HIS A 8 -35.93 -6.65 5.64
C HIS A 8 -35.76 -5.90 4.30
N PRO A 9 -35.74 -4.56 4.32
CA PRO A 9 -35.33 -3.76 3.15
C PRO A 9 -34.01 -4.26 2.54
N GLY A 10 -33.97 -4.37 1.22
CA GLY A 10 -32.87 -4.92 0.44
C GLY A 10 -32.90 -6.44 0.24
N ASN A 11 -33.78 -7.19 0.93
CA ASN A 11 -33.90 -8.63 0.67
C ASN A 11 -34.60 -8.90 -0.67
N LYS A 12 -34.08 -9.88 -1.42
CA LYS A 12 -34.76 -10.50 -2.55
C LYS A 12 -35.86 -11.45 -2.06
N VAL A 13 -37.03 -11.35 -2.67
CA VAL A 13 -38.24 -12.12 -2.34
C VAL A 13 -38.99 -12.52 -3.60
N GLU A 14 -39.92 -13.44 -3.46
CA GLU A 14 -40.93 -13.72 -4.48
C GLU A 14 -42.32 -13.29 -4.01
N VAL A 15 -43.08 -12.70 -4.93
CA VAL A 15 -44.39 -12.08 -4.68
C VAL A 15 -45.45 -12.78 -5.51
N SER A 16 -46.55 -13.18 -4.87
CA SER A 16 -47.77 -13.64 -5.54
C SER A 16 -48.79 -12.51 -5.63
N ILE A 17 -49.24 -12.19 -6.84
CA ILE A 17 -50.19 -11.11 -7.12
C ILE A 17 -51.64 -11.64 -7.24
N ASP A 18 -51.83 -12.95 -7.10
CA ASP A 18 -53.14 -13.58 -7.28
C ASP A 18 -54.06 -13.29 -6.08
N HIS A 19 -55.00 -12.37 -6.28
CA HIS A 19 -55.98 -11.91 -5.30
C HIS A 19 -57.09 -12.95 -5.06
N GLY A 20 -56.75 -14.04 -4.39
CA GLY A 20 -57.68 -14.83 -3.57
C GLY A 20 -58.83 -15.61 -4.23
N ILE A 21 -59.02 -15.59 -5.56
CA ILE A 21 -60.13 -16.36 -6.21
C ILE A 21 -59.73 -16.96 -7.59
N GLY A 22 -58.45 -17.31 -7.82
CA GLY A 22 -58.01 -17.82 -9.12
C GLY A 22 -57.02 -18.98 -9.04
N ILE A 23 -57.18 -19.96 -9.93
CA ILE A 23 -56.54 -21.28 -10.01
C ILE A 23 -55.08 -21.20 -10.54
N TYR A 24 -54.43 -20.05 -10.37
CA TYR A 24 -53.12 -19.73 -10.91
C TYR A 24 -52.19 -19.31 -9.78
N CYS A 25 -51.14 -20.10 -9.52
CA CYS A 25 -50.09 -19.74 -8.58
C CYS A 25 -48.88 -19.26 -9.38
N SER A 26 -48.75 -17.95 -9.56
CA SER A 26 -47.55 -17.35 -10.18
C SER A 26 -46.73 -16.54 -9.18
N TRP A 27 -45.41 -16.55 -9.35
CA TRP A 27 -44.46 -15.85 -8.48
C TRP A 27 -43.54 -14.93 -9.28
N PHE A 28 -43.49 -13.67 -8.90
CA PHE A 28 -42.57 -12.68 -9.43
C PHE A 28 -41.38 -12.49 -8.50
N THR A 29 -40.18 -12.34 -9.06
CA THR A 29 -39.04 -11.92 -8.25
C THR A 29 -39.09 -10.41 -8.00
N ALA A 30 -38.77 -10.00 -6.78
CA ALA A 30 -38.80 -8.62 -6.34
C ALA A 30 -37.78 -8.36 -5.23
N THR A 31 -37.53 -7.08 -4.96
CA THR A 31 -36.69 -6.61 -3.84
C THR A 31 -37.55 -5.80 -2.88
N ILE A 32 -37.40 -6.04 -1.59
CA ILE A 32 -38.08 -5.24 -0.56
C ILE A 32 -37.46 -3.83 -0.53
N VAL A 33 -38.27 -2.80 -0.75
CA VAL A 33 -37.84 -1.41 -0.66
C VAL A 33 -37.95 -0.90 0.77
N LYS A 34 -39.13 -1.03 1.39
CA LYS A 34 -39.38 -0.56 2.76
C LYS A 34 -40.64 -1.16 3.37
N TRP A 35 -40.75 -1.07 4.69
CA TRP A 35 -42.00 -1.30 5.42
C TRP A 35 -42.96 -0.12 5.21
N VAL A 36 -44.24 -0.42 4.98
CA VAL A 36 -45.33 0.57 4.86
C VAL A 36 -46.21 0.56 6.11
N SER A 37 -46.43 -0.62 6.69
CA SER A 37 -47.09 -0.86 7.99
C SER A 37 -46.46 -2.08 8.67
N SER A 38 -47.02 -2.55 9.79
CA SER A 38 -46.54 -3.76 10.49
C SER A 38 -46.71 -5.06 9.69
N ASP A 39 -47.57 -5.07 8.67
CA ASP A 39 -47.96 -6.24 7.90
C ASP A 39 -47.83 -6.05 6.37
N LYS A 40 -47.42 -4.87 5.92
CA LYS A 40 -47.28 -4.52 4.50
C LYS A 40 -45.91 -3.94 4.16
N LEU A 41 -45.41 -4.33 3.00
CA LEU A 41 -44.11 -3.95 2.46
C LEU A 41 -44.29 -3.38 1.05
N LEU A 42 -43.51 -2.35 0.73
CA LEU A 42 -43.34 -1.89 -0.65
C LEU A 42 -42.26 -2.76 -1.30
N VAL A 43 -42.59 -3.39 -2.42
CA VAL A 43 -41.67 -4.20 -3.21
C VAL A 43 -41.50 -3.61 -4.60
N GLU A 44 -40.29 -3.73 -5.13
CA GLU A 44 -39.92 -3.36 -6.49
C GLU A 44 -39.60 -4.65 -7.26
N TYR A 45 -40.30 -4.88 -8.37
CA TYR A 45 -40.17 -6.10 -9.15
C TYR A 45 -38.90 -6.06 -10.02
N ASP A 46 -38.33 -7.24 -10.29
CA ASP A 46 -37.19 -7.33 -11.21
C ASP A 46 -37.62 -7.10 -12.67
N ASP A 47 -38.90 -7.31 -12.96
CA ASP A 47 -39.54 -6.92 -14.21
C ASP A 47 -39.80 -5.41 -14.20
N VAL A 48 -39.01 -4.66 -14.98
CA VAL A 48 -39.05 -3.19 -15.08
C VAL A 48 -40.38 -2.65 -15.59
N ASP A 49 -41.16 -3.48 -16.28
CA ASP A 49 -42.48 -3.10 -16.79
C ASP A 49 -43.57 -3.18 -15.72
N VAL A 50 -43.25 -3.77 -14.55
CA VAL A 50 -44.19 -3.91 -13.41
C VAL A 50 -43.92 -2.83 -12.37
N LYS A 51 -44.94 -2.02 -12.09
CA LYS A 51 -44.82 -0.93 -11.11
C LYS A 51 -44.62 -1.47 -9.68
N PRO A 52 -43.76 -0.81 -8.87
CA PRO A 52 -43.64 -1.11 -7.45
C PRO A 52 -44.99 -1.10 -6.75
N THR A 53 -45.25 -2.10 -5.92
CA THR A 53 -46.56 -2.32 -5.31
C THR A 53 -46.44 -2.63 -3.82
N THR A 54 -47.44 -2.22 -3.04
CA THR A 54 -47.52 -2.56 -1.62
C THR A 54 -48.21 -3.91 -1.45
N VAL A 55 -47.52 -4.87 -0.83
CA VAL A 55 -48.00 -6.25 -0.65
C VAL A 55 -48.01 -6.66 0.81
N GLY A 56 -48.93 -7.56 1.17
CA GLY A 56 -49.00 -8.13 2.51
C GLY A 56 -47.99 -9.28 2.70
N LEU A 57 -47.62 -9.57 3.95
CA LEU A 57 -46.70 -10.68 4.27
C LEU A 57 -47.17 -12.05 3.75
N HIS A 58 -48.48 -12.28 3.61
CA HIS A 58 -49.03 -13.54 3.09
C HIS A 58 -48.80 -13.73 1.58
N GLN A 59 -48.45 -12.66 0.86
CA GLN A 59 -48.14 -12.68 -0.58
C GLN A 59 -46.64 -12.89 -0.84
N LEU A 60 -45.82 -12.97 0.21
CA LEU A 60 -44.37 -13.02 0.12
C LEU A 60 -43.83 -14.38 0.53
N ARG A 61 -42.81 -14.82 -0.20
CA ARG A 61 -41.90 -15.88 0.23
C ARG A 61 -40.44 -15.46 -0.04
N PRO A 62 -39.45 -16.01 0.67
CA PRO A 62 -38.05 -15.88 0.26
C PRO A 62 -37.86 -16.41 -1.15
N VAL A 63 -36.79 -16.02 -1.84
CA VAL A 63 -36.40 -16.73 -3.08
C VAL A 63 -35.96 -18.15 -2.69
N PRO A 64 -36.55 -19.22 -3.27
CA PRO A 64 -36.13 -20.58 -2.97
C PRO A 64 -34.69 -20.79 -3.45
N THR A 65 -33.91 -21.57 -2.71
CA THR A 65 -32.56 -21.95 -3.15
C THR A 65 -32.66 -22.71 -4.48
N PRO A 66 -31.84 -22.38 -5.49
CA PRO A 66 -31.75 -23.12 -6.75
C PRO A 66 -31.53 -24.61 -6.53
N GLU A 67 -32.01 -25.42 -7.48
CA GLU A 67 -31.84 -26.87 -7.42
C GLU A 67 -30.38 -27.27 -7.65
N SER A 68 -29.97 -28.42 -7.13
CA SER A 68 -28.62 -28.95 -7.33
C SER A 68 -28.47 -29.49 -8.75
N ASP A 69 -27.25 -29.50 -9.30
CA ASP A 69 -26.98 -30.02 -10.64
C ASP A 69 -27.47 -31.48 -10.81
N ASP A 70 -27.38 -32.27 -9.73
CA ASP A 70 -27.82 -33.66 -9.63
C ASP A 70 -29.35 -33.85 -9.53
N TRP A 71 -30.15 -32.77 -9.53
CA TRP A 71 -31.60 -32.89 -9.49
C TRP A 71 -32.12 -33.52 -10.79
N GLU A 72 -32.86 -34.62 -10.69
CA GLU A 72 -33.53 -35.26 -11.82
C GLU A 72 -35.01 -34.88 -11.87
N VAL A 73 -35.49 -34.50 -13.05
CA VAL A 73 -36.91 -34.21 -13.31
C VAL A 73 -37.58 -35.50 -13.78
N LYS A 74 -38.69 -35.90 -13.16
CA LYS A 74 -39.42 -37.12 -13.49
C LYS A 74 -40.82 -36.81 -14.00
N ILE A 75 -41.33 -37.70 -14.85
CA ILE A 75 -42.73 -37.63 -15.30
C ILE A 75 -43.64 -37.74 -14.07
N GLY A 76 -44.61 -36.83 -13.98
CA GLY A 76 -45.52 -36.69 -12.84
C GLY A 76 -45.07 -35.68 -11.78
N ASP A 77 -43.82 -35.21 -11.81
CA ASP A 77 -43.31 -34.25 -10.83
C ASP A 77 -44.07 -32.92 -10.90
N LYS A 78 -44.29 -32.35 -9.72
CA LYS A 78 -44.83 -31.00 -9.57
C LYS A 78 -43.67 -30.00 -9.58
N VAL A 79 -43.67 -29.10 -10.55
CA VAL A 79 -42.58 -28.16 -10.81
C VAL A 79 -43.09 -26.73 -10.85
N GLU A 80 -42.17 -25.78 -10.75
CA GLU A 80 -42.39 -24.40 -11.18
C GLU A 80 -41.57 -24.16 -12.45
N ALA A 81 -42.20 -23.64 -13.50
CA ALA A 81 -41.58 -23.36 -14.79
C ALA A 81 -41.47 -21.86 -15.02
N PHE A 82 -40.31 -21.39 -15.47
CA PHE A 82 -40.07 -19.98 -15.72
C PHE A 82 -40.56 -19.55 -17.10
N ARG A 83 -41.58 -18.69 -17.14
CA ARG A 83 -42.20 -18.16 -18.37
C ARG A 83 -42.71 -16.74 -18.13
N LYS A 84 -42.51 -15.86 -19.12
CA LYS A 84 -42.99 -14.46 -19.06
C LYS A 84 -42.57 -13.77 -17.75
N GLN A 85 -41.29 -13.89 -17.38
CA GLN A 85 -40.68 -13.30 -16.19
C GLN A 85 -41.28 -13.73 -14.83
N ARG A 86 -41.93 -14.89 -14.80
CA ARG A 86 -42.57 -15.44 -13.60
C ARG A 86 -42.35 -16.93 -13.50
N TRP A 87 -42.44 -17.44 -12.28
CA TRP A 87 -42.49 -18.86 -12.00
C TRP A 87 -43.93 -19.33 -11.91
N TRP A 88 -44.28 -20.33 -12.72
CA TRP A 88 -45.64 -20.88 -12.84
C TRP A 88 -45.68 -22.32 -12.37
N GLU A 89 -46.63 -22.64 -11.51
CA GLU A 89 -46.88 -24.02 -11.08
C GLU A 89 -47.36 -24.88 -12.26
N GLY A 90 -46.73 -26.05 -12.44
CA GLY A 90 -47.10 -27.02 -13.46
C GLY A 90 -46.75 -28.46 -13.08
N ARG A 91 -47.13 -29.41 -13.94
CA ARG A 91 -46.81 -30.83 -13.79
C ARG A 91 -46.11 -31.37 -15.04
N VAL A 92 -45.02 -32.10 -14.84
CA VAL A 92 -44.31 -32.76 -15.92
C VAL A 92 -45.15 -33.93 -16.44
N ILE A 93 -45.42 -33.96 -17.74
CA ILE A 93 -46.23 -35.01 -18.39
C ILE A 93 -45.43 -35.85 -19.37
N GLU A 94 -44.30 -35.35 -19.88
CA GLU A 94 -43.46 -36.04 -20.85
C GLU A 94 -41.99 -35.62 -20.68
N ASP A 95 -41.08 -36.59 -20.75
CA ASP A 95 -39.64 -36.36 -20.92
C ASP A 95 -39.28 -36.62 -22.39
N LEU A 96 -38.70 -35.62 -23.06
CA LEU A 96 -38.37 -35.69 -24.49
C LEU A 96 -36.99 -36.32 -24.74
N GLY A 97 -36.25 -36.70 -23.70
CA GLY A 97 -34.95 -37.38 -23.80
C GLY A 97 -33.79 -36.48 -24.27
N ASN A 98 -34.04 -35.19 -24.51
CA ASN A 98 -33.04 -34.20 -24.93
C ASN A 98 -32.74 -33.14 -23.86
N GLY A 99 -33.10 -33.42 -22.59
CA GLY A 99 -32.98 -32.48 -21.48
C GLY A 99 -34.12 -31.44 -21.41
N SER A 100 -35.16 -31.61 -22.22
CA SER A 100 -36.39 -30.81 -22.17
C SER A 100 -37.60 -31.66 -21.77
N PHE A 101 -38.54 -31.03 -21.08
CA PHE A 101 -39.69 -31.66 -20.48
C PHE A 101 -40.96 -30.91 -20.88
N ARG A 102 -42.03 -31.66 -21.18
CA ARG A 102 -43.35 -31.08 -21.41
C ARG A 102 -44.05 -30.90 -20.07
N VAL A 103 -44.46 -29.67 -19.80
CA VAL A 103 -45.15 -29.28 -18.56
C VAL A 103 -46.58 -28.86 -18.90
N CYS A 104 -47.54 -29.49 -18.24
CA CYS A 104 -48.96 -29.15 -18.28
C CYS A 104 -49.29 -28.17 -17.14
N PHE A 105 -49.95 -27.07 -17.47
CA PHE A 105 -50.39 -26.04 -16.51
C PHE A 105 -51.87 -26.20 -16.16
N THR A 106 -52.32 -25.45 -15.16
CA THR A 106 -53.70 -25.54 -14.64
C THR A 106 -54.78 -25.07 -15.62
N ASP A 107 -54.42 -24.29 -16.64
CA ASP A 107 -55.26 -23.91 -17.78
C ASP A 107 -55.27 -24.95 -18.93
N SER A 108 -54.65 -26.12 -18.71
CA SER A 108 -54.44 -27.15 -19.74
C SER A 108 -53.54 -26.72 -20.90
N GLU A 109 -52.78 -25.63 -20.79
CA GLU A 109 -51.67 -25.36 -21.72
C GLU A 109 -50.53 -26.36 -21.47
N GLU A 110 -49.94 -26.87 -22.56
CA GLU A 110 -48.77 -27.75 -22.51
C GLU A 110 -47.59 -27.09 -23.23
N ILE A 111 -46.49 -26.88 -22.51
CA ILE A 111 -45.32 -26.17 -23.04
C ILE A 111 -44.05 -26.97 -22.71
N VAL A 112 -43.10 -26.97 -23.64
CA VAL A 112 -41.80 -27.62 -23.48
C VAL A 112 -40.81 -26.65 -22.85
N PHE A 113 -40.12 -27.10 -21.80
CA PHE A 113 -39.08 -26.34 -21.11
C PHE A 113 -37.78 -27.14 -21.02
N PRO A 114 -36.61 -26.52 -21.24
CA PRO A 114 -35.34 -27.11 -20.82
C PRO A 114 -35.29 -27.20 -19.28
N LYS A 115 -34.48 -28.14 -18.76
CA LYS A 115 -34.27 -28.35 -17.30
C LYS A 115 -33.97 -27.05 -16.54
N ASP A 116 -33.14 -26.17 -17.10
CA ASP A 116 -32.67 -24.95 -16.44
C ASP A 116 -33.77 -23.89 -16.22
N LEU A 117 -34.93 -24.05 -16.87
CA LEU A 117 -36.12 -23.22 -16.67
C LEU A 117 -37.16 -23.88 -15.77
N LEU A 118 -36.82 -25.01 -15.14
CA LEU A 118 -37.66 -25.70 -14.17
C LEU A 118 -37.02 -25.67 -12.79
N ARG A 119 -37.85 -25.74 -11.75
CA ARG A 119 -37.42 -26.01 -10.37
C ARG A 119 -38.48 -26.82 -9.64
N VAL A 120 -38.11 -27.40 -8.49
CA VAL A 120 -39.07 -28.14 -7.65
C VAL A 120 -40.15 -27.17 -7.16
N HIS A 121 -41.41 -27.57 -7.26
CA HIS A 121 -42.49 -26.80 -6.66
C HIS A 121 -42.39 -26.84 -5.14
N ARG A 122 -42.30 -25.67 -4.49
CA ARG A 122 -42.20 -25.55 -3.04
C ARG A 122 -43.18 -24.52 -2.49
N GLN A 123 -43.77 -24.85 -1.35
CA GLN A 123 -44.64 -23.94 -0.60
C GLN A 123 -43.87 -23.36 0.58
N TRP A 124 -44.09 -22.09 0.88
CA TRP A 124 -43.54 -21.43 2.06
C TRP A 124 -44.61 -21.41 3.16
N ILE A 125 -44.49 -22.32 4.13
CA ILE A 125 -45.49 -22.53 5.18
C ILE A 125 -44.80 -22.40 6.54
N ASN A 126 -45.33 -21.53 7.42
CA ASN A 126 -44.84 -21.35 8.79
C ASN A 126 -43.31 -21.17 8.88
N HIS A 127 -42.75 -20.33 8.01
CA HIS A 127 -41.31 -20.07 7.89
C HIS A 127 -40.44 -21.24 7.42
N ASN A 128 -41.02 -22.24 6.76
CA ASN A 128 -40.29 -23.38 6.21
C ASN A 128 -40.71 -23.66 4.76
N TRP A 129 -39.75 -24.11 3.95
CA TRP A 129 -40.03 -24.65 2.62
C TRP A 129 -40.59 -26.06 2.72
N VAL A 130 -41.63 -26.35 1.95
CA VAL A 130 -42.28 -27.66 1.85
C VAL A 130 -42.36 -28.04 0.37
N PRO A 131 -41.63 -29.08 -0.10
CA PRO A 131 -40.67 -29.90 0.65
C PRO A 131 -39.44 -29.11 1.13
N PRO A 132 -38.74 -29.57 2.19
CA PRO A 132 -37.58 -28.88 2.76
C PRO A 132 -36.39 -28.83 1.79
N ILE A 133 -35.57 -27.78 1.92
CA ILE A 133 -34.32 -27.63 1.18
C ILE A 133 -33.27 -28.55 1.81
N THR A 134 -32.56 -29.33 0.99
CA THR A 134 -31.55 -30.26 1.50
C THR A 134 -30.25 -29.52 1.89
N PRO A 135 -29.48 -30.02 2.88
CA PRO A 135 -28.20 -29.40 3.26
C PRO A 135 -27.20 -29.26 2.11
N GLN A 136 -27.28 -30.14 1.10
CA GLN A 136 -26.44 -30.12 -0.09
C GLN A 136 -26.74 -28.90 -0.99
N GLN A 137 -28.03 -28.52 -1.10
CA GLN A 137 -28.47 -27.31 -1.82
C GLN A 137 -28.00 -26.02 -1.12
N ILE A 138 -28.01 -25.99 0.21
CA ILE A 138 -27.56 -24.82 0.99
C ILE A 138 -26.04 -24.58 0.83
N LYS A 139 -25.25 -25.66 0.73
CA LYS A 139 -23.78 -25.57 0.62
C LYS A 139 -23.33 -24.99 -0.73
N ASN A 140 -24.09 -25.21 -1.79
CA ASN A 140 -23.79 -24.74 -3.14
C ASN A 140 -24.11 -23.24 -3.34
N HIS A 141 -24.81 -22.58 -2.41
CA HIS A 141 -25.30 -21.19 -2.54
C HIS A 141 -24.54 -20.17 -1.66
N LYS A 142 -23.26 -20.39 -1.35
CA LYS A 142 -22.42 -19.28 -0.87
C LYS A 142 -22.10 -18.39 -2.06
N GLU A 143 -22.82 -17.28 -2.19
CA GLU A 143 -22.62 -16.30 -3.27
C GLU A 143 -21.13 -15.93 -3.42
N ASP A 144 -20.56 -16.16 -4.60
CA ASP A 144 -19.20 -15.74 -4.95
C ASP A 144 -19.18 -14.24 -5.31
N ARG A 145 -19.31 -13.42 -4.28
CA ARG A 145 -19.32 -11.95 -4.39
C ARG A 145 -17.99 -11.36 -4.87
N ILE A 146 -16.91 -12.15 -4.86
CA ILE A 146 -15.59 -11.70 -5.32
C ILE A 146 -15.55 -11.74 -6.85
N SER A 147 -16.14 -12.76 -7.46
CA SER A 147 -16.25 -12.85 -8.93
C SER A 147 -17.11 -11.74 -9.54
N ASP A 148 -17.98 -11.09 -8.77
CA ASP A 148 -18.79 -9.95 -9.24
C ASP A 148 -18.05 -8.60 -9.25
N LEU A 149 -16.88 -8.51 -8.60
CA LEU A 149 -16.12 -7.25 -8.54
C LEU A 149 -15.60 -6.84 -9.92
N PRO A 150 -15.55 -5.54 -10.27
CA PRO A 150 -14.93 -5.07 -11.51
C PRO A 150 -13.42 -5.37 -11.57
N ASP A 151 -12.88 -5.51 -12.80
CA ASP A 151 -11.45 -5.80 -13.03
C ASP A 151 -10.52 -4.80 -12.34
N CYS A 152 -10.88 -3.51 -12.32
CA CYS A 152 -10.06 -2.48 -11.69
C CYS A 152 -9.90 -2.69 -10.18
N ILE A 153 -10.94 -3.18 -9.50
CA ILE A 153 -10.90 -3.49 -8.06
C ILE A 153 -10.05 -4.73 -7.83
N LEU A 154 -10.21 -5.76 -8.66
CA LEU A 154 -9.41 -6.97 -8.58
C LEU A 154 -7.92 -6.69 -8.84
N LEU A 155 -7.59 -5.86 -9.83
CA LEU A 155 -6.22 -5.43 -10.11
C LEU A 155 -5.63 -4.61 -8.96
N HIS A 156 -6.43 -3.73 -8.36
CA HIS A 156 -6.01 -2.98 -7.18
C HIS A 156 -5.72 -3.91 -5.99
N THR A 157 -6.59 -4.88 -5.73
CA THR A 157 -6.39 -5.91 -4.71
C THR A 157 -5.12 -6.74 -4.98
N LEU A 158 -4.91 -7.20 -6.22
CA LEU A 158 -3.69 -7.91 -6.62
C LEU A 158 -2.43 -7.07 -6.42
N GLY A 159 -2.52 -5.74 -6.59
CA GLY A 159 -1.41 -4.81 -6.38
C GLY A 159 -0.93 -4.71 -4.93
N PHE A 160 -1.70 -5.20 -3.95
CA PHE A 160 -1.27 -5.33 -2.55
C PHE A 160 -0.60 -6.66 -2.23
N LEU A 161 -0.67 -7.64 -3.14
CA LEU A 161 -0.07 -8.95 -2.94
C LEU A 161 1.38 -8.99 -3.43
N GLU A 162 2.19 -9.84 -2.81
CA GLU A 162 3.47 -10.22 -3.41
C GLU A 162 3.24 -10.95 -4.73
N ALA A 163 4.19 -10.87 -5.66
CA ALA A 163 4.10 -11.46 -6.99
C ALA A 163 3.74 -12.95 -6.94
N ARG A 164 4.27 -13.71 -5.97
CA ARG A 164 3.96 -15.14 -5.80
C ARG A 164 2.50 -15.38 -5.41
N ASP A 165 1.98 -14.57 -4.50
CA ASP A 165 0.61 -14.71 -4.02
C ASP A 165 -0.39 -14.21 -5.06
N ALA A 166 -0.07 -13.12 -5.78
CA ALA A 166 -0.82 -12.70 -6.95
C ALA A 166 -0.91 -13.86 -7.97
N VAL A 167 0.22 -14.47 -8.35
CA VAL A 167 0.23 -15.60 -9.29
C VAL A 167 -0.56 -16.80 -8.76
N ARG A 168 -0.55 -17.09 -7.45
CA ARG A 168 -1.37 -18.17 -6.87
C ARG A 168 -2.86 -17.95 -7.07
N THR A 169 -3.34 -16.71 -7.13
CA THR A 169 -4.76 -16.44 -7.43
C THR A 169 -5.18 -16.91 -8.82
N CYS A 170 -4.25 -17.19 -9.73
CA CYS A 170 -4.56 -17.73 -11.07
C CYS A 170 -5.34 -19.05 -11.01
N ILE A 171 -5.27 -19.81 -9.91
CA ILE A 171 -6.01 -21.06 -9.74
C ILE A 171 -7.51 -20.85 -9.51
N LEU A 172 -7.93 -19.62 -9.15
CA LEU A 172 -9.31 -19.30 -8.81
C LEU A 172 -10.21 -19.32 -10.06
N SER A 173 -9.76 -18.73 -11.17
CA SER A 173 -10.45 -18.80 -12.45
C SER A 173 -9.57 -18.31 -13.62
N LYS A 174 -10.06 -18.51 -14.85
CA LYS A 174 -9.42 -17.94 -16.06
C LYS A 174 -9.27 -16.42 -15.98
N ARG A 175 -10.26 -15.73 -15.40
CA ARG A 175 -10.24 -14.27 -15.23
C ARG A 175 -9.09 -13.82 -14.33
N TRP A 176 -8.90 -14.48 -13.19
CA TRP A 176 -7.78 -14.18 -12.28
C TRP A 176 -6.42 -14.44 -12.95
N LYS A 177 -6.31 -15.51 -13.73
CA LYS A 177 -5.10 -15.80 -14.51
C LYS A 177 -4.71 -14.69 -15.47
N ASP A 178 -5.69 -14.06 -16.12
CA ASP A 178 -5.42 -12.95 -17.06
C ASP A 178 -5.18 -11.62 -16.33
N LEU A 179 -5.91 -11.35 -15.25
CA LEU A 179 -5.70 -10.15 -14.43
C LEU A 179 -4.30 -10.11 -13.79
N CYS A 180 -3.78 -11.26 -13.34
CA CYS A 180 -2.43 -11.34 -12.80
C CYS A 180 -1.34 -10.85 -13.76
N LYS A 181 -1.56 -10.97 -15.08
CA LYS A 181 -0.61 -10.51 -16.10
C LYS A 181 -0.66 -8.99 -16.32
N ARG A 182 -1.73 -8.33 -15.88
CA ARG A 182 -2.04 -6.91 -16.10
C ARG A 182 -1.76 -6.01 -14.89
N VAL A 183 -1.20 -6.57 -13.81
CA VAL A 183 -0.95 -5.82 -12.57
C VAL A 183 0.00 -4.65 -12.79
N THR A 184 -0.36 -3.46 -12.29
CA THR A 184 0.44 -2.23 -12.43
C THR A 184 1.44 -2.04 -11.29
N THR A 185 1.33 -2.84 -10.24
CA THR A 185 2.23 -2.88 -9.08
C THR A 185 2.76 -4.29 -8.93
N LEU A 186 4.07 -4.43 -8.77
CA LEU A 186 4.74 -5.71 -8.58
C LEU A 186 5.70 -5.62 -7.40
N THR A 187 5.47 -6.46 -6.38
CA THR A 187 6.39 -6.63 -5.25
C THR A 187 6.99 -8.01 -5.31
N TYR A 188 8.31 -8.07 -5.34
CA TYR A 188 9.05 -9.33 -5.41
C TYR A 188 9.99 -9.48 -4.21
N THR A 189 9.68 -10.48 -3.39
CA THR A 189 10.49 -10.92 -2.26
C THR A 189 10.81 -12.41 -2.47
N PRO A 190 12.08 -12.84 -2.51
CA PRO A 190 12.45 -14.24 -2.49
C PRO A 190 11.88 -14.89 -1.24
N SER A 191 11.20 -16.01 -1.42
CA SER A 191 10.74 -16.77 -0.26
C SER A 191 11.94 -17.33 0.50
N PRO A 192 11.99 -17.19 1.84
CA PRO A 192 13.02 -17.81 2.68
C PRO A 192 13.05 -19.34 2.53
N LEU A 193 11.90 -19.92 2.16
CA LEU A 193 11.68 -21.36 2.03
C LEU A 193 12.17 -21.92 0.68
N THR A 194 12.38 -21.06 -0.33
CA THR A 194 12.96 -21.47 -1.60
C THR A 194 14.46 -21.25 -1.56
N SER A 195 15.18 -22.23 -1.04
CA SER A 195 16.63 -22.23 -0.79
C SER A 195 17.54 -22.08 -2.01
N SER A 196 17.02 -21.81 -3.22
CA SER A 196 17.88 -21.61 -4.40
C SER A 196 17.56 -20.31 -5.15
N TYR A 197 18.60 -19.48 -5.30
CA TYR A 197 18.65 -18.28 -6.13
C TYR A 197 18.09 -18.55 -7.55
N GLU A 198 18.43 -19.69 -8.13
CA GLU A 198 17.97 -20.11 -9.46
C GLU A 198 16.45 -20.23 -9.60
N ARG A 199 15.75 -20.77 -8.58
CA ARG A 199 14.28 -20.87 -8.64
C ARG A 199 13.64 -19.49 -8.57
N SER A 200 14.18 -18.62 -7.73
CA SER A 200 13.78 -17.23 -7.59
C SER A 200 13.98 -16.46 -8.90
N LYS A 201 15.15 -16.59 -9.53
CA LYS A 201 15.44 -16.00 -10.84
C LYS A 201 14.52 -16.52 -11.95
N LYS A 202 14.30 -17.83 -12.02
CA LYS A 202 13.37 -18.44 -12.99
C LYS A 202 11.93 -17.96 -12.80
N PHE A 203 11.48 -17.83 -11.56
CA PHE A 203 10.16 -17.27 -11.27
C PHE A 203 10.05 -15.83 -11.78
N MET A 204 11.06 -14.99 -11.51
CA MET A 204 11.06 -13.62 -12.02
C MET A 204 11.06 -13.56 -13.53
N SER A 205 11.93 -14.29 -14.21
CA SER A 205 11.93 -14.36 -15.68
C SER A 205 10.57 -14.83 -16.24
N TRP A 206 9.91 -15.78 -15.58
CA TRP A 206 8.56 -16.21 -15.96
C TRP A 206 7.51 -15.11 -15.73
N VAL A 207 7.53 -14.43 -14.57
CA VAL A 207 6.63 -13.30 -14.29
C VAL A 207 6.79 -12.24 -15.37
N LEU A 208 8.04 -11.89 -15.71
CA LEU A 208 8.36 -10.88 -16.72
C LEU A 208 7.85 -11.25 -18.11
N SER A 209 8.16 -12.45 -18.58
CA SER A 209 7.74 -12.94 -19.90
C SER A 209 6.23 -13.17 -20.02
N SER A 210 5.53 -13.34 -18.89
CA SER A 210 4.08 -13.60 -18.89
C SER A 210 3.23 -12.34 -18.80
N ARG A 211 3.83 -11.15 -18.63
CA ARG A 211 3.09 -9.89 -18.50
C ARG A 211 2.41 -9.48 -19.80
N ASP A 212 1.25 -8.84 -19.66
CA ASP A 212 0.59 -8.14 -20.74
C ASP A 212 1.23 -6.74 -20.87
N HIS A 213 2.10 -6.57 -21.86
CA HIS A 213 2.82 -5.31 -22.09
C HIS A 213 1.92 -4.14 -22.53
N SER A 214 0.64 -4.39 -22.82
CA SER A 214 -0.35 -3.33 -23.03
C SER A 214 -0.65 -2.57 -21.72
N TYR A 215 -0.28 -3.14 -20.56
CA TYR A 215 -0.46 -2.56 -19.23
C TYR A 215 0.90 -2.18 -18.64
N SER A 216 1.12 -0.88 -18.47
CA SER A 216 2.35 -0.35 -17.90
C SER A 216 2.55 -0.82 -16.45
N LEU A 217 3.74 -1.33 -16.15
CA LEU A 217 4.17 -1.48 -14.77
C LEU A 217 4.56 -0.08 -14.24
N LEU A 218 3.90 0.37 -13.18
CA LEU A 218 4.11 1.70 -12.60
C LEU A 218 4.90 1.64 -11.31
N ASN A 219 4.71 0.60 -10.50
CA ASN A 219 5.36 0.44 -9.21
C ASN A 219 6.08 -0.90 -9.15
N LEU A 220 7.38 -0.86 -8.83
CA LEU A 220 8.21 -2.04 -8.73
C LEU A 220 8.97 -2.03 -7.40
N THR A 221 8.76 -3.06 -6.59
CA THR A 221 9.53 -3.31 -5.38
C THR A 221 10.24 -4.64 -5.51
N ILE A 222 11.55 -4.64 -5.28
CA ILE A 222 12.41 -5.81 -5.37
C ILE A 222 13.21 -5.86 -4.09
N ASP A 223 13.01 -6.91 -3.31
CA ASP A 223 13.76 -7.16 -2.09
C ASP A 223 14.46 -8.50 -2.24
N ALA A 224 15.63 -8.54 -2.87
CA ALA A 224 16.24 -9.80 -3.30
C ALA A 224 17.76 -9.81 -3.25
N TRP A 225 18.34 -11.01 -3.32
CA TRP A 225 19.75 -11.15 -3.65
C TRP A 225 19.94 -10.77 -5.13
N ILE A 226 20.67 -9.69 -5.40
CA ILE A 226 20.88 -9.18 -6.77
C ILE A 226 22.28 -9.59 -7.22
N GLN A 227 22.34 -10.35 -8.32
CA GLN A 227 23.58 -10.71 -8.97
C GLN A 227 23.41 -10.56 -10.48
N GLU A 228 24.07 -9.55 -11.06
CA GLU A 228 24.20 -9.31 -12.51
C GLU A 228 22.96 -9.73 -13.33
N ASP A 229 21.79 -9.19 -12.98
CA ASP A 229 20.54 -9.66 -13.56
C ASP A 229 20.14 -8.81 -14.77
N GLU A 230 20.49 -9.29 -15.97
CA GLU A 230 20.10 -8.69 -17.25
C GLU A 230 18.56 -8.53 -17.36
N GLU A 231 17.80 -9.44 -16.74
CA GLU A 231 16.33 -9.38 -16.75
C GLU A 231 15.79 -8.22 -15.91
N LEU A 232 16.50 -7.86 -14.83
CA LEU A 232 16.17 -6.67 -14.03
C LEU A 232 16.38 -5.39 -14.85
N CYS A 233 17.49 -5.31 -15.57
CA CYS A 233 17.77 -4.19 -16.48
C CYS A 233 16.68 -4.06 -17.54
N LYS A 234 16.29 -5.18 -18.17
CA LYS A 234 15.19 -5.21 -19.16
C LYS A 234 13.88 -4.72 -18.54
N LEU A 235 13.51 -5.23 -17.37
CA LEU A 235 12.29 -4.85 -16.68
C LEU A 235 12.22 -3.34 -16.42
N ILE A 236 13.31 -2.77 -15.91
CA ILE A 236 13.36 -1.33 -15.61
C ILE A 236 13.35 -0.51 -16.89
N ASN A 237 14.05 -0.94 -17.93
CA ASN A 237 14.18 -0.20 -19.19
C ASN A 237 12.87 -0.14 -20.00
N ILE A 238 12.07 -1.22 -20.02
CA ILE A 238 10.85 -1.28 -20.86
C ILE A 238 9.62 -0.64 -20.20
N ASN A 239 9.68 -0.26 -18.92
CA ASN A 239 8.51 0.22 -18.17
C ASN A 239 8.67 1.69 -17.75
N PRO A 240 7.63 2.53 -17.92
CA PRO A 240 7.63 3.92 -17.45
C PRO A 240 7.35 3.97 -15.94
N LEU A 241 8.26 3.41 -15.14
CA LEU A 241 8.10 3.30 -13.70
C LEU A 241 7.90 4.68 -13.06
N LEU A 242 6.91 4.78 -12.17
CA LEU A 242 6.67 5.94 -11.31
C LEU A 242 7.33 5.77 -9.95
N SER A 243 7.39 4.53 -9.45
CA SER A 243 8.02 4.16 -8.18
C SER A 243 8.91 2.94 -8.37
N LEU A 244 10.16 3.06 -7.94
CA LEU A 244 11.13 1.96 -7.93
C LEU A 244 11.76 1.83 -6.54
N LYS A 245 11.64 0.65 -5.95
CA LYS A 245 12.30 0.25 -4.70
C LYS A 245 13.15 -0.98 -4.97
N ILE A 246 14.44 -0.87 -4.70
CA ILE A 246 15.37 -1.99 -4.79
C ILE A 246 16.10 -2.11 -3.47
N ASN A 247 15.81 -3.18 -2.74
CA ASN A 247 16.58 -3.65 -1.60
C ASN A 247 17.39 -4.87 -2.04
N GLY A 248 18.64 -4.61 -2.43
CA GLY A 248 19.57 -5.59 -2.96
C GLY A 248 20.58 -6.05 -1.93
N TYR A 249 20.69 -7.36 -1.79
CA TYR A 249 21.81 -8.01 -1.07
C TYR A 249 22.74 -8.69 -2.08
N GLY A 250 24.06 -8.63 -1.88
CA GLY A 250 25.00 -9.38 -2.73
C GLY A 250 25.98 -8.48 -3.49
N ARG A 251 26.18 -8.71 -4.80
CA ARG A 251 27.11 -7.89 -5.59
C ARG A 251 26.45 -6.60 -6.05
N CYS A 252 27.19 -5.49 -5.97
CA CYS A 252 26.71 -4.22 -6.53
C CYS A 252 26.39 -4.40 -8.02
N PRO A 253 25.27 -3.86 -8.54
CA PRO A 253 25.02 -3.86 -9.97
C PRO A 253 26.20 -3.22 -10.70
N LYS A 254 26.59 -3.81 -11.85
CA LYS A 254 27.58 -3.21 -12.75
C LYS A 254 27.18 -1.78 -13.11
N SER A 255 28.13 -0.98 -13.60
CA SER A 255 27.94 0.42 -13.97
C SER A 255 26.87 0.68 -15.03
N GLU A 256 26.23 -0.34 -15.62
CA GLU A 256 25.23 -0.22 -16.67
C GLU A 256 23.80 -0.05 -16.15
N LEU A 257 23.44 -0.65 -15.00
CA LEU A 257 22.06 -0.54 -14.45
C LEU A 257 21.79 0.84 -13.85
N LEU A 258 22.75 1.39 -13.10
CA LEU A 258 22.57 2.66 -12.40
C LEU A 258 22.29 3.83 -13.37
N PRO A 259 23.00 3.99 -14.50
CA PRO A 259 22.67 5.00 -15.50
C PRO A 259 21.25 4.88 -16.05
N LEU A 260 20.74 3.66 -16.27
CA LEU A 260 19.36 3.45 -16.73
C LEU A 260 18.35 3.96 -15.69
N ILE A 261 18.57 3.62 -14.42
CA ILE A 261 17.71 4.07 -13.32
C ILE A 261 17.79 5.59 -13.17
N PHE A 262 19.00 6.14 -13.10
CA PHE A 262 19.26 7.57 -12.85
C PHE A 262 19.05 8.49 -14.06
N GLY A 263 18.64 7.93 -15.21
CA GLY A 263 18.20 8.66 -16.41
C GLY A 263 16.69 8.56 -16.66
N SER A 264 15.91 7.98 -15.75
CA SER A 264 14.46 7.84 -15.92
C SER A 264 13.72 9.18 -15.81
N HIS A 265 12.83 9.44 -16.76
CA HIS A 265 12.05 10.68 -16.81
C HIS A 265 10.69 10.57 -16.10
N SER A 266 10.23 9.35 -15.80
CA SER A 266 8.93 9.10 -15.18
C SER A 266 9.00 8.88 -13.67
N LEU A 267 10.17 8.52 -13.13
CA LEU A 267 10.32 8.18 -11.71
C LEU A 267 10.01 9.39 -10.82
N THR A 268 9.05 9.21 -9.91
CA THR A 268 8.67 10.17 -8.87
C THR A 268 9.19 9.77 -7.49
N PHE A 269 9.40 8.46 -7.28
CA PHE A 269 9.94 7.88 -6.07
C PHE A 269 11.04 6.86 -6.43
N LEU A 270 12.21 6.99 -5.81
CA LEU A 270 13.32 6.07 -5.98
C LEU A 270 13.94 5.73 -4.63
N GLU A 271 14.00 4.45 -4.30
CA GLU A 271 14.70 3.92 -3.13
C GLU A 271 15.65 2.81 -3.57
N LEU A 272 16.94 3.02 -3.33
CA LEU A 272 17.99 2.07 -3.67
C LEU A 272 18.80 1.75 -2.42
N CYS A 273 18.82 0.48 -2.06
CA CYS A 273 19.61 -0.07 -0.97
C CYS A 273 20.45 -1.22 -1.54
N TYR A 274 21.78 -1.09 -1.47
CA TYR A 274 22.70 -2.10 -2.00
C TYR A 274 23.73 -2.47 -0.95
N TYR A 275 23.44 -3.52 -0.20
CA TYR A 275 24.35 -4.00 0.83
C TYR A 275 25.19 -5.19 0.34
N SER A 276 26.51 -5.02 0.34
CA SER A 276 27.48 -6.05 -0.06
C SER A 276 28.55 -6.27 1.01
N TRP A 277 28.80 -7.53 1.36
CA TRP A 277 29.95 -7.93 2.18
C TRP A 277 31.27 -8.02 1.39
N TYR A 278 31.21 -8.03 0.05
CA TYR A 278 32.37 -8.35 -0.80
C TYR A 278 32.86 -7.14 -1.61
N ASP A 279 31.95 -6.36 -2.20
CA ASP A 279 32.28 -5.32 -3.19
C ASP A 279 32.21 -3.89 -2.62
N GLY A 280 31.80 -3.75 -1.34
CA GLY A 280 31.53 -2.48 -0.71
C GLY A 280 30.28 -1.78 -1.26
N TYR A 281 30.20 -0.47 -1.07
CA TYR A 281 29.05 0.37 -1.42
C TYR A 281 28.98 0.70 -2.92
N ALA A 282 27.76 0.90 -3.43
CA ALA A 282 27.52 1.19 -4.85
C ALA A 282 28.03 2.57 -5.26
N LYS A 283 28.71 2.68 -6.42
CA LYS A 283 29.23 3.97 -6.91
C LYS A 283 28.10 4.79 -7.56
N CYS A 284 27.77 5.94 -6.97
CA CYS A 284 26.79 6.87 -7.50
C CYS A 284 27.35 7.62 -8.73
N PRO A 285 26.55 7.83 -9.79
CA PRO A 285 26.92 8.74 -10.86
C PRO A 285 27.21 10.15 -10.36
N LYS A 286 28.05 10.89 -11.10
CA LYS A 286 28.42 12.27 -10.79
C LYS A 286 27.24 13.25 -10.85
N SER A 287 26.21 12.93 -11.64
CA SER A 287 24.99 13.72 -11.77
C SER A 287 23.80 12.81 -12.04
N LEU A 288 22.67 13.07 -11.40
CA LEU A 288 21.41 12.33 -11.57
C LEU A 288 20.45 13.18 -12.41
N HIS A 289 19.90 12.62 -13.47
CA HIS A 289 18.97 13.31 -14.38
C HIS A 289 17.57 12.72 -14.22
N LEU A 290 16.91 13.08 -13.11
CA LEU A 290 15.60 12.56 -12.73
C LEU A 290 14.58 13.71 -12.59
N PRO A 291 14.04 14.24 -13.70
CA PRO A 291 13.29 15.50 -13.72
C PRO A 291 11.94 15.46 -12.99
N ALA A 292 11.33 14.28 -12.84
CA ALA A 292 10.06 14.08 -12.15
C ALA A 292 10.20 13.62 -10.68
N LEU A 293 11.44 13.42 -10.21
CA LEU A 293 11.70 12.77 -8.93
C LEU A 293 11.42 13.68 -7.75
N ARG A 294 10.54 13.22 -6.86
CA ARG A 294 10.12 13.92 -5.63
C ARG A 294 10.80 13.36 -4.38
N THR A 295 11.07 12.05 -4.37
CA THR A 295 11.66 11.36 -3.22
C THR A 295 12.81 10.47 -3.68
N LEU A 296 13.99 10.67 -3.08
CA LEU A 296 15.19 9.89 -3.33
C LEU A 296 15.76 9.33 -2.03
N HIS A 297 15.85 8.02 -1.93
CA HIS A 297 16.50 7.31 -0.84
C HIS A 297 17.70 6.54 -1.39
N LEU A 298 18.89 6.82 -0.89
CA LEU A 298 20.13 6.13 -1.25
C LEU A 298 20.75 5.53 0.00
N ASN A 299 20.80 4.21 0.06
CA ASN A 299 21.41 3.45 1.15
C ASN A 299 22.62 2.67 0.65
N PHE A 300 23.75 2.78 1.33
CA PHE A 300 25.02 2.12 0.97
C PHE A 300 25.60 2.58 -0.39
N PHE A 301 25.65 3.91 -0.61
CA PHE A 301 26.24 4.51 -1.81
C PHE A 301 27.56 5.26 -1.54
N ARG A 302 28.42 5.29 -2.56
CA ARG A 302 29.68 6.04 -2.62
C ARG A 302 29.58 7.17 -3.62
N PHE A 303 29.92 8.38 -3.21
CA PHE A 303 29.91 9.56 -4.07
C PHE A 303 31.33 9.96 -4.49
N VAL A 304 31.44 10.45 -5.72
CA VAL A 304 32.69 10.84 -6.37
C VAL A 304 32.70 12.34 -6.58
N ALA A 305 33.89 12.94 -6.59
CA ALA A 305 34.04 14.35 -6.87
C ALA A 305 33.51 14.69 -8.27
N THR A 306 32.71 15.75 -8.31
CA THR A 306 32.23 16.38 -9.54
C THR A 306 33.21 17.47 -9.98
N HIS A 307 33.52 18.40 -9.07
CA HIS A 307 34.44 19.52 -9.24
C HIS A 307 35.00 19.93 -7.87
N ASN A 308 36.24 20.44 -7.80
CA ASN A 308 36.86 20.96 -6.56
C ASN A 308 36.74 20.02 -5.35
N HIS A 309 36.91 18.70 -5.53
CA HIS A 309 36.74 17.68 -4.49
C HIS A 309 35.33 17.61 -3.86
N CYS A 310 34.34 18.29 -4.43
CA CYS A 310 32.94 18.30 -4.00
C CYS A 310 32.14 17.27 -4.80
N ALA A 311 31.40 16.41 -4.09
CA ALA A 311 30.44 15.48 -4.66
C ALA A 311 29.02 16.07 -4.51
N ASP A 312 28.34 16.33 -5.63
CA ASP A 312 26.96 16.85 -5.66
C ASP A 312 26.18 16.27 -6.84
N PRO A 313 25.56 15.09 -6.69
CA PRO A 313 24.87 14.44 -7.80
C PRO A 313 23.41 14.94 -7.98
N PHE A 314 22.87 15.73 -7.05
CA PHE A 314 21.46 16.10 -6.95
C PHE A 314 20.95 17.37 -7.69
N PRO A 315 21.79 18.27 -8.27
CA PRO A 315 21.28 19.56 -8.80
C PRO A 315 20.26 19.44 -9.93
N ASN A 316 20.31 18.37 -10.72
CA ASN A 316 19.44 18.14 -11.88
C ASN A 316 18.11 17.43 -11.52
N CYS A 317 17.87 17.14 -10.24
CA CYS A 317 16.59 16.64 -9.74
C CYS A 317 15.68 17.83 -9.37
N HIS A 318 15.08 18.48 -10.38
CA HIS A 318 14.46 19.80 -10.25
C HIS A 318 13.16 19.88 -9.43
N VAL A 319 12.55 18.75 -9.07
CA VAL A 319 11.32 18.70 -8.24
C VAL A 319 11.51 17.86 -6.96
N LEU A 320 12.77 17.58 -6.60
CA LEU A 320 13.13 16.77 -5.45
C LEU A 320 12.71 17.48 -4.16
N ASN A 321 11.89 16.81 -3.36
CA ASN A 321 11.37 17.31 -2.09
C ASN A 321 12.03 16.61 -0.90
N ILE A 322 12.20 15.29 -1.00
CA ILE A 322 12.72 14.43 0.07
C ILE A 322 14.01 13.75 -0.40
N LEU A 323 15.08 13.93 0.36
CA LEU A 323 16.35 13.23 0.18
C LEU A 323 16.73 12.50 1.47
N VAL A 324 16.94 11.19 1.36
CA VAL A 324 17.42 10.34 2.45
C VAL A 324 18.73 9.70 2.02
N LEU A 325 19.78 9.92 2.81
CA LEU A 325 21.09 9.29 2.64
C LEU A 325 21.37 8.44 3.88
N ASP A 326 21.53 7.14 3.68
CA ASP A 326 21.89 6.20 4.75
C ASP A 326 23.17 5.45 4.40
N SER A 327 24.09 5.34 5.35
CA SER A 327 25.28 4.51 5.24
C SER A 327 26.10 4.81 3.98
N CYS A 328 26.23 6.09 3.64
CA CYS A 328 26.92 6.55 2.44
C CYS A 328 28.35 7.06 2.74
N SER A 329 29.22 7.08 1.74
CA SER A 329 30.58 7.62 1.91
C SER A 329 31.10 8.36 0.68
N LEU A 330 32.17 9.12 0.86
CA LEU A 330 32.95 9.67 -0.24
C LEU A 330 34.07 8.70 -0.65
N ILE A 331 34.48 8.72 -1.92
CA ILE A 331 35.61 7.96 -2.45
C ILE A 331 36.51 8.82 -3.34
N GLU A 332 37.67 8.25 -3.69
CA GLU A 332 38.66 8.86 -4.57
C GLU A 332 39.16 10.18 -3.95
N ASP A 333 39.11 11.28 -4.69
CA ASP A 333 39.54 12.61 -4.26
C ASP A 333 38.41 13.44 -3.63
N ALA A 334 37.20 12.87 -3.47
CA ALA A 334 36.07 13.57 -2.88
C ALA A 334 36.27 13.80 -1.37
N GLN A 335 36.16 15.06 -0.96
CA GLN A 335 36.30 15.49 0.43
C GLN A 335 35.02 16.14 0.95
N VAL A 336 34.30 16.86 0.09
CA VAL A 336 33.09 17.60 0.45
C VAL A 336 31.88 16.89 -0.12
N LEU A 337 30.91 16.57 0.73
CA LEU A 337 29.56 16.21 0.26
C LEU A 337 28.75 17.49 0.20
N CYS A 338 28.38 17.92 -1.01
CA CYS A 338 27.56 19.09 -1.22
C CYS A 338 26.14 18.63 -1.57
N ILE A 339 25.15 19.32 -1.01
CA ILE A 339 23.74 19.14 -1.40
C ILE A 339 23.23 20.49 -1.86
N SER A 340 23.21 20.68 -3.18
CA SER A 340 22.69 21.89 -3.82
C SER A 340 21.39 21.58 -4.55
N ASN A 341 20.27 21.93 -3.95
CA ASN A 341 18.96 21.69 -4.55
C ASN A 341 17.93 22.73 -4.05
N GLN A 342 17.29 23.41 -5.00
CA GLN A 342 16.38 24.53 -4.69
C GLN A 342 15.00 24.07 -4.21
N THR A 343 14.58 22.85 -4.53
CA THR A 343 13.24 22.34 -4.17
C THR A 343 13.21 21.47 -2.93
N LEU A 344 14.39 21.04 -2.45
CA LEU A 344 14.52 20.13 -1.33
C LEU A 344 13.97 20.75 -0.04
N SER A 345 12.93 20.14 0.52
CA SER A 345 12.32 20.58 1.78
C SER A 345 12.65 19.66 2.94
N ASN A 346 13.02 18.40 2.68
CA ASN A 346 13.26 17.39 3.70
C ASN A 346 14.57 16.64 3.41
N LEU A 347 15.50 16.71 4.35
CA LEU A 347 16.79 16.02 4.27
C LEU A 347 16.99 15.13 5.50
N THR A 348 17.29 13.85 5.28
CA THR A 348 17.67 12.91 6.33
C THR A 348 19.04 12.32 6.02
N ILE A 349 19.94 12.35 7.00
CA ILE A 349 21.31 11.84 6.89
C ILE A 349 21.58 10.89 8.05
N THR A 350 21.98 9.67 7.71
CA THR A 350 22.25 8.59 8.67
C THR A 350 23.56 7.88 8.26
N TYR A 351 24.49 7.70 9.19
CA TYR A 351 25.77 7.00 8.95
C TYR A 351 26.56 7.46 7.71
N VAL A 352 26.57 8.76 7.39
CA VAL A 352 27.30 9.29 6.23
C VAL A 352 28.73 9.71 6.59
N SER A 353 29.73 9.26 5.83
CA SER A 353 31.15 9.59 6.04
C SER A 353 31.70 10.53 4.99
N ALA A 354 32.11 11.74 5.40
CA ALA A 354 32.71 12.78 4.55
C ALA A 354 33.71 13.65 5.33
N VAL A 355 34.65 14.32 4.66
CA VAL A 355 35.55 15.26 5.35
C VAL A 355 34.79 16.53 5.71
N GLN A 356 34.05 17.09 4.75
CA GLN A 356 33.23 18.28 4.90
C GLN A 356 31.82 18.04 4.35
N PHE A 357 30.88 18.88 4.78
CA PHE A 357 29.50 18.85 4.33
C PHE A 357 29.02 20.28 4.03
N SER A 358 28.34 20.49 2.91
CA SER A 358 27.90 21.82 2.46
C SER A 358 26.44 21.79 2.02
N LEU A 359 25.67 22.80 2.44
CA LEU A 359 24.24 22.92 2.15
C LEU A 359 23.91 24.20 1.38
N SER A 360 23.36 24.01 0.18
CA SER A 360 22.78 25.05 -0.67
C SER A 360 21.33 24.69 -1.01
N THR A 361 20.49 24.65 0.04
CA THR A 361 19.09 24.20 0.02
C THR A 361 18.19 25.24 0.72
N PRO A 362 17.90 26.39 0.08
CA PRO A 362 17.25 27.51 0.76
C PRO A 362 15.84 27.18 1.28
N ASN A 363 15.12 26.29 0.60
CA ASN A 363 13.75 25.87 0.95
C ASN A 363 13.69 24.70 1.94
N LEU A 364 14.83 24.31 2.54
CA LEU A 364 14.87 23.22 3.51
C LEU A 364 14.02 23.55 4.74
N SER A 365 13.01 22.72 4.99
CA SER A 365 12.04 22.88 6.08
C SER A 365 12.27 21.90 7.23
N SER A 366 12.76 20.69 6.93
CA SER A 366 13.05 19.64 7.90
C SER A 366 14.42 19.05 7.63
N PHE A 367 15.24 19.00 8.67
CA PHE A 367 16.56 18.37 8.62
C PHE A 367 16.74 17.36 9.75
N THR A 368 17.01 16.10 9.41
CA THR A 368 17.23 15.02 10.36
C THR A 368 18.64 14.48 10.19
N ILE A 369 19.36 14.34 11.31
CA ILE A 369 20.68 13.71 11.35
C ILE A 369 20.74 12.64 12.43
N HIS A 370 21.16 11.45 12.05
CA HIS A 370 21.45 10.35 12.97
C HIS A 370 22.97 10.20 13.13
N GLY A 371 23.38 9.96 14.37
CA GLY A 371 24.76 9.86 14.79
C GLY A 371 25.42 8.59 14.27
N GLY A 372 26.75 8.64 14.18
CA GLY A 372 27.56 7.79 13.29
C GLY A 372 27.76 8.38 11.89
N SER A 373 27.20 9.56 11.60
CA SER A 373 27.63 10.36 10.44
C SER A 373 28.94 11.08 10.78
N PHE A 374 30.02 10.75 10.08
CA PHE A 374 31.36 11.26 10.35
C PHE A 374 31.67 12.44 9.44
N PHE A 375 31.56 13.66 9.97
CA PHE A 375 32.07 14.87 9.32
C PHE A 375 33.30 15.34 10.08
N ARG A 376 34.46 15.47 9.43
CA ARG A 376 35.71 15.87 10.10
C ARG A 376 35.86 17.37 10.28
N GLN A 377 35.21 18.17 9.44
CA GLN A 377 35.36 19.61 9.40
C GLN A 377 34.01 20.33 9.28
N LEU A 378 34.05 21.63 9.60
CA LEU A 378 32.89 22.51 9.75
C LEU A 378 32.14 22.71 8.42
N LEU A 379 30.82 22.71 8.54
CA LEU A 379 29.84 23.17 7.56
C LEU A 379 30.12 24.56 6.98
N ALA A 380 29.89 24.71 5.69
CA ALA A 380 29.40 25.97 5.15
C ALA A 380 27.96 25.76 4.66
N SER A 381 26.99 26.50 5.22
CA SER A 381 25.74 26.73 4.50
C SER A 381 25.88 28.04 3.76
N THR A 382 25.54 28.03 2.47
CA THR A 382 25.54 29.23 1.64
C THR A 382 24.20 29.97 1.66
N CYS A 383 23.17 29.45 2.35
CA CYS A 383 21.77 29.89 2.17
C CYS A 383 20.99 30.31 3.43
N ASN A 384 21.62 30.50 4.60
CA ASN A 384 20.99 30.94 5.88
C ASN A 384 19.80 30.10 6.40
N LEU A 385 19.32 29.11 5.65
CA LEU A 385 18.26 28.15 6.02
C LEU A 385 17.02 28.82 6.65
N SER A 386 16.56 29.92 6.04
CA SER A 386 15.49 30.75 6.60
C SER A 386 14.12 30.05 6.69
N PHE A 387 13.87 29.03 5.89
CA PHE A 387 12.62 28.25 5.90
C PHE A 387 12.63 27.06 6.88
N LEU A 388 13.76 26.79 7.54
CA LEU A 388 13.95 25.65 8.41
C LEU A 388 12.95 25.68 9.59
N GLN A 389 12.01 24.75 9.60
CA GLN A 389 11.02 24.59 10.65
C GLN A 389 11.53 23.64 11.72
N GLN A 390 12.09 22.50 11.32
CA GLN A 390 12.41 21.40 12.22
C GLN A 390 13.82 20.87 12.00
N VAL A 391 14.54 20.66 13.10
CA VAL A 391 15.81 19.94 13.14
C VAL A 391 15.70 18.80 14.15
N ASN A 392 16.08 17.61 13.71
CA ASN A 392 16.13 16.42 14.56
C ASN A 392 17.55 15.87 14.60
N MET A 393 18.08 15.63 15.79
CA MET A 393 19.40 15.03 15.99
C MET A 393 19.29 13.83 16.93
N TYR A 394 19.82 12.69 16.52
CA TYR A 394 19.72 11.42 17.24
C TYR A 394 21.05 10.66 17.23
N GLY A 395 21.26 9.71 18.13
CA GLY A 395 22.25 8.63 18.05
C GLY A 395 23.73 9.05 18.09
N ILE A 396 24.08 10.21 18.65
CA ILE A 396 25.46 10.70 18.71
C ILE A 396 26.20 10.01 19.87
N SER A 397 27.32 9.34 19.60
CA SER A 397 28.00 8.50 20.61
C SER A 397 29.50 8.78 20.81
N ASN A 398 30.16 9.58 19.95
CA ASN A 398 31.60 9.79 20.00
C ASN A 398 32.02 11.26 20.25
N ASN A 399 33.09 11.44 21.02
CA ASN A 399 33.59 12.77 21.44
C ASN A 399 34.04 13.67 20.28
N VAL A 400 34.65 13.10 19.22
CA VAL A 400 35.13 13.86 18.06
C VAL A 400 33.97 14.63 17.38
N GLU A 401 32.77 14.07 17.48
CA GLU A 401 31.59 14.57 16.78
C GLU A 401 30.95 15.75 17.53
N ALA A 402 31.06 15.81 18.87
CA ALA A 402 30.39 16.80 19.72
C ALA A 402 30.72 18.26 19.35
N SER A 403 32.01 18.57 19.19
CA SER A 403 32.46 19.92 18.83
C SER A 403 31.99 20.36 17.44
N ILE A 404 31.85 19.40 16.53
CA ILE A 404 31.36 19.62 15.17
C ILE A 404 29.86 19.88 15.23
N PHE A 405 29.10 19.07 15.98
CA PHE A 405 27.66 19.29 16.19
C PHE A 405 27.35 20.66 16.81
N LEU A 406 28.12 21.10 17.81
CA LEU A 406 27.93 22.43 18.41
C LEU A 406 28.07 23.56 17.37
N ARG A 407 29.00 23.41 16.42
CA ARG A 407 29.14 24.37 15.32
C ARG A 407 28.02 24.24 14.28
N TRP A 408 27.51 23.03 14.04
CA TRP A 408 26.32 22.84 13.20
C TRP A 408 25.10 23.57 13.76
N LEU A 409 24.93 23.59 15.08
CA LEU A 409 23.83 24.34 15.69
C LEU A 409 23.89 25.85 15.42
N GLN A 410 25.08 26.41 15.19
CA GLN A 410 25.22 27.81 14.75
C GLN A 410 24.65 28.02 13.34
N VAL A 411 24.86 27.06 12.43
CA VAL A 411 24.31 27.09 11.06
C VAL A 411 22.80 26.87 11.05
N LEU A 412 22.28 26.06 11.98
CA LEU A 412 20.87 25.70 12.09
C LEU A 412 20.07 26.66 13.00
N ALA A 413 20.64 27.82 13.33
CA ALA A 413 20.10 28.74 14.34
C ALA A 413 18.71 29.35 14.00
N ASN A 414 18.30 29.31 12.73
CA ASN A 414 16.99 29.83 12.27
C ASN A 414 15.83 28.83 12.41
N VAL A 415 16.04 27.68 13.03
CA VAL A 415 15.03 26.63 13.27
C VAL A 415 13.93 27.07 14.26
N LYS A 416 12.71 26.53 14.10
CA LYS A 416 11.61 26.70 15.08
C LYS A 416 11.49 25.58 16.09
N ILE A 417 11.70 24.34 15.67
CA ILE A 417 11.60 23.14 16.50
C ILE A 417 12.92 22.38 16.47
N LEU A 418 13.57 22.26 17.62
CA LEU A 418 14.79 21.47 17.78
C LEU A 418 14.46 20.22 18.59
N ARG A 419 14.78 19.03 18.06
CA ARG A 419 14.58 17.74 18.73
C ARG A 419 15.90 17.01 18.91
N PHE A 420 16.24 16.67 20.14
CA PHE A 420 17.39 15.82 20.48
C PHE A 420 16.92 14.53 21.13
N ASP A 421 17.61 13.41 20.91
CA ASP A 421 17.59 12.33 21.89
C ASP A 421 18.62 12.56 22.99
N TYR A 422 18.54 11.70 24.01
CA TYR A 422 19.45 11.73 25.15
C TYR A 422 20.93 11.52 24.77
N SER A 423 21.23 10.76 23.71
CA SER A 423 22.61 10.51 23.29
C SER A 423 23.33 11.79 22.83
N VAL A 424 22.60 12.71 22.18
CA VAL A 424 23.10 14.04 21.83
C VAL A 424 23.47 14.84 23.07
N ILE A 425 22.59 14.84 24.07
CA ILE A 425 22.81 15.56 25.33
C ILE A 425 24.02 15.01 26.07
N GLU A 426 24.11 13.69 26.20
CA GLU A 426 25.21 13.01 26.88
C GLU A 426 26.55 13.33 26.20
N THR A 427 26.58 13.33 24.86
CA THR A 427 27.78 13.64 24.10
C THR A 427 28.23 15.10 24.28
N ILE A 428 27.31 16.06 24.24
CA ILE A 428 27.62 17.47 24.51
C ILE A 428 28.13 17.66 25.93
N GLN A 429 27.50 17.02 26.92
CA GLN A 429 27.91 17.11 28.31
C GLN A 429 29.32 16.54 28.51
N LYS A 430 29.64 15.42 27.85
CA LYS A 430 30.97 14.82 27.87
C LYS A 430 32.02 15.73 27.24
N GLU A 431 31.70 16.40 26.14
CA GLU A 431 32.58 17.41 25.52
C GLU A 431 32.83 18.59 26.45
N PHE A 432 31.81 19.10 27.16
CA PHE A 432 31.99 20.17 28.13
C PHE A 432 32.88 19.77 29.32
N ARG A 433 32.91 18.49 29.70
CA ARG A 433 33.79 17.96 30.75
C ARG A 433 35.23 17.81 30.26
N LEU A 434 35.41 17.27 29.04
CA LEU A 434 36.73 16.96 28.49
C LEU A 434 37.44 18.19 27.90
N ASN A 435 36.67 19.15 27.37
CA ASN A 435 37.18 20.35 26.73
C ASN A 435 36.48 21.60 27.27
N PRO A 436 36.96 22.18 28.38
CA PRO A 436 36.36 23.37 29.00
C PRO A 436 36.34 24.60 28.07
N ILE A 437 37.16 24.62 27.02
CA ILE A 437 37.17 25.68 26.00
C ILE A 437 35.89 25.59 25.15
N SER A 438 35.42 24.39 24.82
CA SER A 438 34.15 24.17 24.10
C SER A 438 32.95 24.71 24.87
N LYS A 439 32.97 24.61 26.22
CA LYS A 439 31.94 25.20 27.09
C LYS A 439 32.00 26.75 27.14
N LYS A 440 33.16 27.34 26.84
CA LYS A 440 33.36 28.80 26.76
C LYS A 440 33.12 29.37 25.36
N ALA A 441 33.02 28.52 24.33
CA ALA A 441 32.66 28.95 23.00
C ALA A 441 31.24 29.56 23.02
N GLN A 442 30.98 30.54 22.16
CA GLN A 442 29.66 31.18 22.13
C GLN A 442 28.58 30.17 21.70
N PRO A 443 27.56 29.93 22.54
CA PRO A 443 26.45 29.05 22.16
C PRO A 443 25.65 29.66 21.01
N PRO A 444 24.95 28.82 20.22
CA PRO A 444 24.14 29.27 19.09
C PRO A 444 23.11 30.32 19.51
N ARG A 445 22.93 31.34 18.67
CA ARG A 445 21.90 32.36 18.85
C ARG A 445 20.67 31.98 18.06
N PHE A 446 19.77 31.21 18.67
CA PHE A 446 18.52 30.86 18.01
C PHE A 446 17.59 32.08 17.92
N ALA A 447 17.22 32.46 16.70
CA ALA A 447 16.40 33.64 16.45
C ALA A 447 14.89 33.32 16.45
N ARG A 448 14.51 32.09 16.09
CA ARG A 448 13.13 31.66 15.82
C ARG A 448 12.70 30.42 16.58
N LEU A 449 13.54 29.93 17.50
CA LEU A 449 13.26 28.70 18.23
C LEU A 449 12.05 28.90 19.14
N GLU A 450 11.00 28.11 18.89
CA GLU A 450 9.73 28.14 19.63
C GLU A 450 9.63 26.93 20.58
N LEU A 451 10.21 25.79 20.19
CA LEU A 451 10.10 24.52 20.89
C LEU A 451 11.41 23.73 20.85
N PHE A 452 11.92 23.34 22.02
CA PHE A 452 13.05 22.42 22.17
C PHE A 452 12.58 21.15 22.88
N ILE A 453 12.59 20.02 22.17
CA ILE A 453 12.23 18.70 22.69
C ILE A 453 13.49 17.88 22.95
N VAL A 454 13.56 17.25 24.11
CA VAL A 454 14.57 16.23 24.42
C VAL A 454 13.87 14.92 24.75
N HIS A 455 14.15 13.89 23.96
CA HIS A 455 13.67 12.53 24.19
C HIS A 455 14.59 11.81 25.19
N LYS A 456 14.05 11.46 26.36
CA LYS A 456 14.81 10.75 27.42
C LYS A 456 14.55 9.24 27.44
N PRO A 457 15.55 8.41 27.81
CA PRO A 457 15.36 6.98 28.06
C PRO A 457 14.45 6.74 29.27
N PHE A 458 13.92 5.53 29.39
CA PHE A 458 12.97 5.15 30.45
C PHE A 458 13.57 5.16 31.88
N TYR A 459 14.89 5.11 32.05
CA TYR A 459 15.59 5.05 33.35
C TYR A 459 17.03 5.60 33.25
N PRO A 460 17.66 6.11 34.33
CA PRO A 460 17.11 6.84 35.48
C PRO A 460 16.84 8.33 35.15
N ASP A 461 16.24 9.07 36.08
CA ASP A 461 15.92 10.48 35.88
C ASP A 461 17.18 11.36 35.85
N ARG A 462 17.56 11.79 34.64
CA ARG A 462 18.73 12.64 34.35
C ARG A 462 18.31 14.07 34.00
N GLU A 463 17.11 14.48 34.38
CA GLU A 463 16.51 15.76 33.95
C GLU A 463 17.38 16.96 34.31
N GLN A 464 18.04 16.95 35.47
CA GLN A 464 18.97 18.02 35.84
C GLN A 464 20.16 18.11 34.87
N GLU A 465 20.77 16.98 34.52
CA GLU A 465 21.90 16.91 33.57
C GLU A 465 21.47 17.39 32.17
N ILE A 466 20.27 17.00 31.73
CA ILE A 466 19.67 17.45 30.48
C ILE A 466 19.47 18.97 30.49
N MET A 467 18.88 19.49 31.56
CA MET A 467 18.57 20.91 31.69
C MET A 467 19.81 21.80 31.77
N GLU A 468 20.94 21.29 32.29
CA GLU A 468 22.22 22.02 32.25
C GLU A 468 22.69 22.28 30.81
N VAL A 469 22.65 21.25 29.95
CA VAL A 469 23.03 21.37 28.53
C VAL A 469 22.04 22.26 27.79
N VAL A 470 20.74 22.05 27.97
CA VAL A 470 19.69 22.86 27.33
C VAL A 470 19.82 24.33 27.71
N LYS A 471 20.00 24.64 29.01
CA LYS A 471 20.20 26.01 29.47
C LYS A 471 21.42 26.64 28.83
N HIS A 472 22.54 25.90 28.71
CA HIS A 472 23.75 26.40 28.07
C HIS A 472 23.53 26.72 26.58
N LEU A 473 22.89 25.83 25.83
CA LEU A 473 22.60 26.05 24.40
C LEU A 473 21.67 27.25 24.17
N LEU A 474 20.77 27.54 25.12
CA LEU A 474 19.79 28.61 25.00
C LEU A 474 20.28 29.99 25.49
N GLN A 475 21.49 30.11 26.07
CA GLN A 475 21.96 31.34 26.74
C GLN A 475 21.90 32.61 25.86
N ASN A 476 22.10 32.47 24.55
CA ASN A 476 22.10 33.58 23.59
C ASN A 476 20.78 33.74 22.82
N THR A 477 19.76 32.96 23.15
CA THR A 477 18.48 32.93 22.43
C THR A 477 17.66 34.18 22.73
N THR A 478 17.06 34.76 21.70
CA THR A 478 16.34 36.05 21.80
C THR A 478 14.96 35.94 22.46
N SER A 479 14.30 34.78 22.37
CA SER A 479 13.03 34.47 23.04
C SER A 479 13.16 33.14 23.79
N VAL A 480 12.51 33.00 24.95
CA VAL A 480 12.59 31.76 25.73
C VAL A 480 11.68 30.71 25.06
N PRO A 481 12.23 29.63 24.46
CA PRO A 481 11.41 28.61 23.83
C PRO A 481 10.71 27.75 24.89
N ARG A 482 9.64 27.07 24.49
CA ARG A 482 9.07 25.98 25.30
C ARG A 482 10.05 24.82 25.30
N VAL A 483 10.37 24.28 26.47
CA VAL A 483 11.22 23.09 26.60
C VAL A 483 10.36 21.91 27.03
N GLN A 484 10.46 20.80 26.33
CA GLN A 484 9.77 19.55 26.65
C GLN A 484 10.79 18.44 26.82
N VAL A 485 10.77 17.78 27.98
CA VAL A 485 11.59 16.59 28.26
C VAL A 485 10.63 15.43 28.51
N GLY A 486 10.70 14.38 27.70
CA GLY A 486 9.74 13.27 27.77
C GLY A 486 10.27 11.99 27.16
N SER A 487 9.70 10.86 27.57
CA SER A 487 9.95 9.55 26.96
C SER A 487 9.29 9.46 25.58
N PHE A 488 9.85 8.65 24.67
CA PHE A 488 9.16 8.29 23.42
C PHE A 488 7.81 7.64 23.76
N CYS A 489 6.71 8.26 23.36
CA CYS A 489 5.49 7.51 23.03
C CYS A 489 5.63 7.13 21.55
N PHE A 490 5.74 5.83 21.27
CA PHE A 490 5.63 5.31 19.90
C PHE A 490 4.26 5.63 19.30
#